data_AF-A0A238BJY4-F1
#
_entry.id   AF-A0A238BJY4-F1
#
_cell.length_a   1.000
_cell.length_b   1.000
_cell.length_c   1.000
_cell.angle_alpha   90.00
_cell.angle_beta   90.00
_cell.angle_gamma   90.00
#
_symmetry.space_group_name_H-M   'P 1'
#
loop_
_entity.id
_entity.type
_entity.pdbx_description
1 polymer ?
#
loop_
_entity_poly.entity_id
_entity_poly.type
_entity_poly.pdbx_seq_one_letter_code
_entity_poly.pdbx_strand_id
1 'polypeptide(L)'
;MFRSDEAKFGLEIHERRMTKVTVPRLHFSETTMNNQRKNGRPNPDQKYFLLVVRLIACTADGHDAIVQAYQSEKVIVRASNPGQFEPPDSDATWQKSGSTLYYNSGSVAIGTDRAVAPLTVGGDIYCSGVVHRPSDRRIKEQIHEVDTKSALSHLAQIRVVGYSYKPEIAVKWGLSEENRHRVGVIAQELAEILPDAVTDNGDFLQVDDSRIFYETVAAATELCRLTGNLEHKIEAVEKLSHKLAKLHRRKNKDIGSLASGLSDLGFSDKASFMSSHTSLASIAPSCVSRDKCLRRQERSRSREKHWHCRNPSCHRAEPPLCSSKVTQGTIVVLVGVMAIW
;
A
#
# COMPACT_ATOMS: atom_id res chain seq x y z
N MET A 1 5.83 -25.27 45.83
CA MET A 1 5.58 -25.60 47.24
C MET A 1 4.42 -26.59 47.28
N PHE A 2 4.67 -27.89 47.10
CA PHE A 2 3.61 -28.90 47.10
C PHE A 2 3.23 -29.20 48.55
N ARG A 3 2.07 -28.72 48.99
CA ARG A 3 1.46 -29.20 50.24
C ARG A 3 0.89 -30.58 49.96
N SER A 4 1.59 -31.62 50.42
CA SER A 4 1.04 -32.96 50.50
C SER A 4 0.07 -33.00 51.68
N ASP A 5 -1.21 -33.20 51.41
CA ASP A 5 -2.19 -33.60 52.42
C ASP A 5 -1.80 -35.01 52.92
N GLU A 6 -0.91 -35.08 53.90
CA GLU A 6 -0.45 -36.33 54.50
C GLU A 6 -1.41 -36.73 55.63
N ALA A 7 -2.22 -37.76 55.38
CA ALA A 7 -3.06 -38.37 56.40
C ALA A 7 -2.26 -39.46 57.13
N LYS A 8 -2.00 -39.26 58.43
CA LYS A 8 -1.39 -40.28 59.30
C LYS A 8 -2.48 -41.02 60.09
N PHE A 9 -2.41 -42.35 60.11
CA PHE A 9 -3.32 -43.20 60.85
C PHE A 9 -2.51 -44.10 61.79
N GLY A 10 -2.89 -44.16 63.07
CA GLY A 10 -2.32 -45.09 64.04
C GLY A 10 -2.92 -46.49 63.84
N LEU A 11 -2.09 -47.52 63.90
CA LEU A 11 -2.50 -48.91 63.75
C LEU A 11 -1.84 -49.79 64.82
N GLU A 12 -2.65 -50.49 65.62
CA GLU A 12 -2.17 -51.52 66.55
C GLU A 12 -2.16 -52.89 65.88
N ILE A 13 -0.96 -53.40 65.62
CA ILE A 13 -0.76 -54.72 65.02
C ILE A 13 -0.73 -55.77 66.14
N HIS A 14 -1.63 -56.74 66.08
CA HIS A 14 -1.70 -57.84 67.04
C HIS A 14 -0.98 -59.07 66.50
N GLU A 15 -0.23 -59.77 67.37
CA GLU A 15 0.55 -60.94 66.95
C GLU A 15 -0.36 -62.05 66.39
N ARG A 16 0.05 -62.63 65.25
CA ARG A 16 -0.64 -63.73 64.55
C ARG A 16 -2.09 -63.42 64.10
N ARG A 17 -2.48 -62.15 64.04
CA ARG A 17 -3.81 -61.73 63.56
C ARG A 17 -3.70 -60.71 62.44
N MET A 18 -4.39 -60.97 61.32
CA MET A 18 -4.48 -60.02 60.22
C MET A 18 -5.26 -58.78 60.66
N THR A 19 -4.66 -57.61 60.50
CA THR A 19 -5.30 -56.32 60.79
C THR A 19 -5.57 -55.61 59.47
N LYS A 20 -6.84 -55.24 59.22
CA LYS A 20 -7.27 -54.55 57.99
C LYS A 20 -7.81 -53.18 58.35
N VAL A 21 -7.24 -52.14 57.75
CA VAL A 21 -7.72 -50.76 57.86
C VAL A 21 -8.24 -50.32 56.50
N THR A 22 -9.35 -49.59 56.48
CA THR A 22 -9.94 -49.05 55.25
C THR A 22 -10.11 -47.54 55.40
N VAL A 23 -9.55 -46.77 54.48
CA VAL A 23 -9.74 -45.32 54.40
C VAL A 23 -10.94 -45.05 53.49
N PRO A 24 -12.07 -44.53 54.03
CA PRO A 24 -13.34 -44.54 53.30
C PRO A 24 -13.43 -43.46 52.20
N ARG A 25 -12.77 -42.31 52.35
CA ARG A 25 -12.82 -41.23 51.36
C ARG A 25 -11.54 -40.42 51.35
N LEU A 26 -10.93 -40.29 50.17
CA LEU A 26 -9.82 -39.38 49.93
C LEU A 26 -10.37 -38.09 49.35
N HIS A 27 -10.06 -36.97 50.01
CA HIS A 27 -10.31 -35.64 49.48
C HIS A 27 -9.02 -35.13 48.84
N PHE A 28 -9.15 -34.61 47.62
CA PHE A 28 -8.04 -33.99 46.91
C PHE A 28 -8.22 -32.49 46.96
N SER A 29 -7.16 -31.78 47.28
CA SER A 29 -7.13 -30.31 47.25
C SER A 29 -7.24 -29.74 45.83
N GLU A 30 -6.86 -30.53 44.82
CA GLU A 30 -6.78 -30.08 43.43
C GLU A 30 -7.19 -31.19 42.44
N THR A 31 -7.67 -30.79 41.27
CA THR A 31 -7.91 -31.70 40.14
C THR A 31 -6.63 -31.94 39.34
N THR A 32 -6.57 -33.02 38.57
CA THR A 32 -5.43 -33.24 37.68
C THR A 32 -5.44 -32.26 36.51
N MET A 33 -4.28 -31.68 36.18
CA MET A 33 -4.17 -30.75 35.05
C MET A 33 -4.30 -31.44 33.69
N ASN A 34 -4.69 -30.67 32.67
CA ASN A 34 -4.71 -31.11 31.27
C ASN A 34 -5.63 -32.31 30.99
N ASN A 35 -6.76 -32.40 31.71
CA ASN A 35 -7.73 -33.51 31.63
C ASN A 35 -8.55 -33.58 30.33
N GLN A 36 -8.47 -32.57 29.46
CA GLN A 36 -9.26 -32.51 28.22
C GLN A 36 -8.73 -33.50 27.17
N ARG A 37 -9.63 -34.13 26.39
CA ARG A 37 -9.23 -34.98 25.26
C ARG A 37 -8.87 -34.11 24.05
N LYS A 38 -7.79 -34.46 23.34
CA LYS A 38 -7.42 -33.87 22.04
C LYS A 38 -7.72 -34.91 20.95
N ASN A 39 -8.60 -34.59 20.00
CA ASN A 39 -8.97 -35.48 18.87
C ASN A 39 -9.44 -36.88 19.32
N GLY A 40 -10.26 -36.94 20.38
CA GLY A 40 -10.77 -38.20 20.95
C GLY A 40 -9.75 -38.98 21.79
N ARG A 41 -8.46 -38.62 21.76
CA ARG A 41 -7.39 -39.25 22.53
C ARG A 41 -7.09 -38.48 23.83
N PRO A 42 -6.55 -39.13 24.87
CA PRO A 42 -6.01 -38.44 26.04
C PRO A 42 -4.98 -37.39 25.62
N ASN A 43 -4.97 -36.24 26.29
CA ASN A 43 -3.93 -35.22 26.05
C ASN A 43 -2.55 -35.80 26.42
N PRO A 44 -1.54 -35.77 25.53
CA PRO A 44 -0.19 -36.25 25.83
C PRO A 44 0.43 -35.57 27.06
N ASP A 45 0.03 -34.31 27.33
CA ASP A 45 0.53 -33.52 28.47
C ASP A 45 -0.35 -33.65 29.73
N GLN A 46 -1.27 -34.64 29.76
CA GLN A 46 -2.12 -34.86 30.92
C GLN A 46 -1.26 -35.18 32.16
N LYS A 47 -1.52 -34.48 33.26
CA LYS A 47 -0.88 -34.73 34.55
C LYS A 47 -1.71 -35.72 35.36
N TYR A 48 -1.05 -36.44 36.26
CA TYR A 48 -1.66 -37.48 37.08
C TYR A 48 -1.14 -37.39 38.50
N PHE A 49 -1.93 -37.86 39.46
CA PHE A 49 -1.46 -38.12 40.80
C PHE A 49 -1.06 -39.58 40.97
N LEU A 50 -0.16 -39.84 41.90
CA LEU A 50 0.18 -41.17 42.39
C LEU A 50 -0.15 -41.19 43.87
N LEU A 51 -0.92 -42.18 44.30
CA LEU A 51 -1.17 -42.40 45.71
C LEU A 51 -0.05 -43.26 46.26
N VAL A 52 0.61 -42.75 47.31
CA VAL A 52 1.70 -43.45 47.99
C VAL A 52 1.25 -43.78 49.40
N VAL A 53 1.26 -45.07 49.74
CA VAL A 53 0.98 -45.55 51.10
C VAL A 53 2.28 -46.05 51.70
N ARG A 54 2.60 -45.59 52.90
CA ARG A 54 3.81 -45.97 53.64
C ARG A 54 3.42 -46.58 54.98
N LEU A 55 3.99 -47.73 55.31
CA LEU A 55 3.96 -48.32 56.64
C LEU A 55 5.24 -47.89 57.36
N ILE A 56 5.08 -47.19 58.48
CA ILE A 56 6.18 -46.66 59.28
C ILE A 56 6.09 -47.29 60.67
N ALA A 57 7.20 -47.87 61.13
CA ALA A 57 7.36 -48.36 62.49
C ALA A 57 7.93 -47.24 63.37
N CYS A 58 7.19 -46.88 64.42
CA CYS A 58 7.65 -45.93 65.43
C CYS A 58 8.30 -46.73 66.57
N THR A 59 9.59 -46.52 66.80
CA THR A 59 10.30 -47.16 67.93
C THR A 59 10.12 -46.34 69.22
N ALA A 60 10.29 -46.98 70.38
CA ALA A 60 10.17 -46.31 71.68
C ALA A 60 11.18 -45.15 71.85
N ASP A 61 12.29 -45.18 71.11
CA ASP A 61 13.33 -44.16 71.09
C ASP A 61 12.97 -42.94 70.22
N GLY A 62 11.76 -42.91 69.63
CA GLY A 62 11.28 -41.81 68.80
C GLY A 62 11.81 -41.82 67.36
N HIS A 63 12.43 -42.92 66.92
CA HIS A 63 12.86 -43.08 65.54
C HIS A 63 11.76 -43.72 64.67
N ASP A 64 11.43 -43.04 63.58
CA ASP A 64 10.49 -43.49 62.54
C ASP A 64 11.25 -44.23 61.44
N ALA A 65 10.97 -45.52 61.26
CA ALA A 65 11.54 -46.34 60.20
C ALA A 65 10.47 -46.75 59.18
N ILE A 66 10.72 -46.54 57.89
CA ILE A 66 9.82 -47.01 56.83
C ILE A 66 9.99 -48.52 56.69
N VAL A 67 8.92 -49.27 56.96
CA VAL A 67 8.87 -50.73 56.80
C VAL A 67 8.60 -51.09 55.35
N GLN A 68 7.59 -50.45 54.75
CA GLN A 68 7.20 -50.72 53.36
C GLN A 68 6.48 -49.51 52.75
N ALA A 69 6.62 -49.32 51.45
CA ALA A 69 5.87 -48.34 50.69
C ALA A 69 5.25 -48.95 49.44
N TYR A 70 4.07 -48.48 49.05
CA TYR A 70 3.38 -48.88 47.84
C TYR A 70 2.89 -47.67 47.07
N GLN A 71 2.99 -47.74 45.75
CA GLN A 71 2.53 -46.71 44.81
C GLN A 71 1.37 -47.26 43.98
N SER A 72 0.32 -46.44 43.79
CA SER A 72 -0.78 -46.76 42.89
C SER A 72 -0.43 -46.55 41.41
N GLU A 73 -1.32 -47.01 40.53
CA GLU A 73 -1.37 -46.52 39.15
C GLU A 73 -1.71 -45.01 39.09
N LYS A 74 -1.60 -44.44 37.89
CA LYS A 74 -1.90 -43.03 37.62
C LYS A 74 -3.37 -42.73 37.90
N VAL A 75 -3.63 -41.83 38.85
CA VAL A 75 -4.98 -41.40 39.23
C VAL A 75 -5.31 -40.06 38.55
N ILE A 76 -6.49 -40.00 37.94
CA ILE A 76 -7.08 -38.78 37.36
C ILE A 76 -8.15 -38.28 38.33
N VAL A 77 -7.99 -37.06 38.81
CA VAL A 77 -8.95 -36.41 39.71
C VAL A 77 -9.68 -35.34 38.91
N ARG A 78 -11.02 -35.43 38.87
CA ARG A 78 -11.88 -34.46 38.18
C ARG A 78 -12.80 -33.79 39.17
N ALA A 79 -13.09 -32.51 38.97
CA ALA A 79 -14.10 -31.81 39.74
C ALA A 79 -15.46 -32.49 39.51
N SER A 80 -16.30 -32.50 40.55
CA SER A 80 -17.66 -33.05 40.51
C SER A 80 -18.57 -32.33 39.51
N ASN A 81 -18.15 -31.15 39.02
CA ASN A 81 -18.81 -30.37 37.98
C ASN A 81 -17.75 -29.71 37.06
N PRO A 82 -17.55 -30.20 35.82
CA PRO A 82 -16.54 -29.65 34.90
C PRO A 82 -16.81 -28.22 34.42
N GLY A 83 -18.05 -27.72 34.52
CA GLY A 83 -18.46 -26.42 33.95
C GLY A 83 -18.31 -25.21 34.87
N GLN A 84 -17.75 -25.35 36.08
CA GLN A 84 -17.67 -24.27 37.07
C GLN A 84 -16.26 -23.69 37.23
N PHE A 85 -15.28 -24.20 36.47
CA PHE A 85 -13.90 -23.72 36.48
C PHE A 85 -13.39 -23.50 35.05
N GLU A 86 -14.24 -22.95 34.16
CA GLU A 86 -13.69 -22.22 33.03
C GLU A 86 -12.84 -21.08 33.62
N PRO A 87 -11.55 -20.97 33.26
CA PRO A 87 -10.76 -19.80 33.61
C PRO A 87 -11.56 -18.56 33.15
N PRO A 88 -11.63 -17.49 33.97
CA PRO A 88 -12.25 -16.26 33.51
C PRO A 88 -11.55 -15.83 32.21
N ASP A 89 -12.37 -15.58 31.19
CA ASP A 89 -11.99 -15.17 29.84
C ASP A 89 -10.72 -14.29 29.80
N SER A 90 -9.59 -14.84 29.36
CA SER A 90 -8.47 -14.00 28.92
C SER A 90 -7.47 -14.67 27.97
N ASP A 91 -7.78 -15.83 27.39
CA ASP A 91 -6.99 -16.34 26.27
C ASP A 91 -7.64 -15.84 24.98
N ALA A 92 -7.26 -14.61 24.60
CA ALA A 92 -7.61 -13.95 23.35
C ALA A 92 -7.07 -14.76 22.15
N THR A 93 -7.75 -15.87 21.88
CA THR A 93 -7.37 -16.86 20.87
C THR A 93 -8.21 -16.65 19.62
N TRP A 94 -7.62 -16.97 18.46
CA TRP A 94 -8.33 -16.93 17.19
C TRP A 94 -9.57 -17.84 17.23
N GLN A 95 -10.73 -17.28 16.90
CA GLN A 95 -12.01 -17.98 16.89
C GLN A 95 -12.32 -18.51 15.50
N LYS A 96 -13.05 -19.62 15.41
CA LYS A 96 -13.43 -20.24 14.13
C LYS A 96 -14.94 -20.22 13.96
N SER A 97 -15.42 -19.66 12.85
CA SER A 97 -16.82 -19.73 12.41
C SER A 97 -16.87 -20.40 11.03
N GLY A 98 -17.40 -21.63 10.97
CA GLY A 98 -17.39 -22.45 9.76
C GLY A 98 -15.97 -22.74 9.28
N SER A 99 -15.64 -22.30 8.06
CA SER A 99 -14.28 -22.36 7.49
C SER A 99 -13.43 -21.12 7.78
N THR A 100 -14.00 -20.09 8.40
CA THR A 100 -13.31 -18.80 8.63
C THR A 100 -12.69 -18.77 10.02
N LEU A 101 -11.39 -18.49 10.09
CA LEU A 101 -10.68 -18.17 11.32
C LEU A 101 -10.61 -16.64 11.47
N TYR A 102 -10.98 -16.10 12.61
CA TYR A 102 -11.09 -14.66 12.84
C TYR A 102 -10.68 -14.25 14.26
N TYR A 103 -10.37 -12.98 14.42
CA TYR A 103 -10.09 -12.34 15.70
C TYR A 103 -10.77 -10.96 15.72
N ASN A 104 -11.55 -10.68 16.75
CA ASN A 104 -12.36 -9.46 16.86
C ASN A 104 -12.26 -8.78 18.24
N SER A 105 -11.40 -9.29 19.13
CA SER A 105 -11.31 -8.85 20.53
C SER A 105 -10.20 -7.81 20.77
N GLY A 106 -9.62 -7.25 19.71
CA GLY A 106 -8.57 -6.23 19.79
C GLY A 106 -7.81 -6.04 18.49
N SER A 107 -6.63 -5.42 18.59
CA SER A 107 -5.72 -5.22 17.46
C SER A 107 -4.82 -6.45 17.25
N VAL A 108 -4.43 -6.71 16.01
CA VAL A 108 -3.47 -7.76 15.64
C VAL A 108 -2.15 -7.11 15.22
N ALA A 109 -1.07 -7.45 15.91
CA ALA A 109 0.28 -7.06 15.55
C ALA A 109 1.08 -8.29 15.09
N ILE A 110 1.67 -8.23 13.89
CA ILE A 110 2.47 -9.31 13.31
C ILE A 110 3.92 -8.82 13.24
N GLY A 111 4.85 -9.54 13.86
CA GLY A 111 6.28 -9.17 13.85
C GLY A 111 6.63 -7.98 14.77
N THR A 112 5.69 -7.52 15.60
CA THR A 112 5.89 -6.46 16.61
C THR A 112 4.95 -6.67 17.78
N ASP A 113 5.33 -6.18 18.95
CA ASP A 113 4.56 -6.20 20.20
C ASP A 113 3.69 -4.94 20.39
N ARG A 114 3.83 -3.93 19.52
CA ARG A 114 3.06 -2.69 19.59
C ARG A 114 2.12 -2.55 18.40
N ALA A 115 0.82 -2.54 18.67
CA ALA A 115 -0.20 -2.22 17.69
C ALA A 115 -0.39 -0.69 17.60
N VAL A 116 -0.19 -0.13 16.40
CA VAL A 116 -0.46 1.29 16.09
C VAL A 116 -1.86 1.47 15.49
N ALA A 117 -2.32 0.44 14.78
CA ALA A 117 -3.64 0.36 14.16
C ALA A 117 -4.24 -1.03 14.42
N PRO A 118 -5.56 -1.24 14.14
CA PRO A 118 -6.22 -2.54 14.32
C PRO A 118 -5.49 -3.73 13.67
N LEU A 119 -4.76 -3.49 12.59
CA LEU A 119 -3.77 -4.40 12.03
C LEU A 119 -2.44 -3.67 11.88
N THR A 120 -1.40 -4.18 12.51
CA THR A 120 -0.03 -3.65 12.40
C THR A 120 0.91 -4.76 11.97
N VAL A 121 1.76 -4.50 10.97
CA VAL A 121 2.78 -5.46 10.51
C VAL A 121 4.15 -4.81 10.64
N GLY A 122 5.01 -5.42 11.45
CA GLY A 122 6.43 -5.07 11.55
C GLY A 122 7.21 -5.77 10.44
N GLY A 123 7.27 -5.13 9.26
CA GLY A 123 7.98 -5.64 8.09
C GLY A 123 7.18 -5.49 6.80
N ASP A 124 7.66 -6.14 5.74
CA ASP A 124 7.05 -6.08 4.41
C ASP A 124 5.81 -6.99 4.27
N ILE A 125 4.82 -6.53 3.50
CA ILE A 125 3.62 -7.29 3.16
C ILE A 125 3.73 -7.77 1.70
N TYR A 126 3.98 -9.06 1.50
CA TYR A 126 3.97 -9.68 0.18
C TYR A 126 2.54 -10.12 -0.18
N CYS A 127 1.91 -9.41 -1.11
CA CYS A 127 0.55 -9.70 -1.56
C CYS A 127 0.56 -10.04 -3.06
N SER A 128 0.00 -11.19 -3.44
CA SER A 128 -0.22 -11.55 -4.84
C SER A 128 -1.45 -10.85 -5.45
N GLY A 129 -2.37 -10.38 -4.61
CA GLY A 129 -3.59 -9.70 -4.98
C GLY A 129 -3.57 -8.20 -4.71
N VAL A 130 -4.75 -7.62 -4.49
CA VAL A 130 -4.94 -6.17 -4.31
C VAL A 130 -5.51 -5.87 -2.93
N VAL A 131 -5.02 -4.81 -2.29
CA VAL A 131 -5.62 -4.24 -1.09
C VAL A 131 -6.79 -3.35 -1.51
N HIS A 132 -8.01 -3.78 -1.21
CA HIS A 132 -9.22 -3.05 -1.58
C HIS A 132 -9.54 -1.93 -0.58
N ARG A 133 -9.83 -0.73 -1.10
CA ARG A 133 -10.36 0.41 -0.35
C ARG A 133 -11.73 0.78 -0.89
N PRO A 134 -12.85 0.45 -0.20
CA PRO A 134 -14.18 0.78 -0.68
C PRO A 134 -14.38 2.30 -0.72
N SER A 135 -15.00 2.80 -1.79
CA SER A 135 -15.15 4.25 -2.05
C SER A 135 -16.56 4.59 -2.59
N ASP A 136 -17.55 3.76 -2.24
CA ASP A 136 -18.95 3.90 -2.66
C ASP A 136 -19.59 5.15 -2.01
N ARG A 137 -20.51 5.81 -2.73
CA ARG A 137 -21.25 6.97 -2.20
C ARG A 137 -22.04 6.63 -0.94
N ARG A 138 -22.50 5.38 -0.77
CA ARG A 138 -23.30 4.93 0.38
C ARG A 138 -22.57 4.98 1.73
N ILE A 139 -21.24 5.00 1.70
CA ILE A 139 -20.39 5.05 2.90
C ILE A 139 -19.73 6.43 3.09
N LYS A 140 -20.17 7.44 2.35
CA LYS A 140 -19.61 8.79 2.36
C LYS A 140 -20.67 9.82 2.71
N GLU A 141 -20.28 10.82 3.48
CA GLU A 141 -21.10 11.97 3.82
C GLU A 141 -20.34 13.27 3.49
N GLN A 142 -21.05 14.41 3.43
CA GLN A 142 -20.45 15.74 3.20
C GLN A 142 -19.57 15.86 1.94
N ILE A 143 -20.00 15.24 0.83
CA ILE A 143 -19.27 15.25 -0.45
C ILE A 143 -19.35 16.65 -1.09
N HIS A 144 -18.21 17.28 -1.30
CA HIS A 144 -18.07 18.58 -1.98
C HIS A 144 -16.87 18.57 -2.94
N GLU A 145 -16.89 19.46 -3.92
CA GLU A 145 -15.75 19.66 -4.83
C GLU A 145 -14.61 20.37 -4.08
N VAL A 146 -13.38 19.92 -4.33
CA VAL A 146 -12.16 20.50 -3.76
C VAL A 146 -11.68 21.64 -4.66
N ASP A 147 -11.22 22.75 -4.06
CA ASP A 147 -10.62 23.85 -4.83
C ASP A 147 -9.29 23.41 -5.45
N THR A 148 -9.21 23.46 -6.78
CA THR A 148 -8.04 23.00 -7.54
C THR A 148 -7.00 24.11 -7.75
N LYS A 149 -7.32 25.37 -7.46
CA LYS A 149 -6.45 26.52 -7.78
C LYS A 149 -5.15 26.53 -6.98
N SER A 150 -5.21 26.14 -5.70
CA SER A 150 -4.05 26.06 -4.81
C SER A 150 -3.18 24.83 -5.06
N ALA A 151 -3.75 23.76 -5.64
CA ALA A 151 -3.08 22.48 -5.79
C ALA A 151 -1.77 22.55 -6.58
N LEU A 152 -1.73 23.36 -7.65
CA LEU A 152 -0.49 23.55 -8.42
C LEU A 152 0.60 24.25 -7.59
N SER A 153 0.22 25.19 -6.74
CA SER A 153 1.14 25.90 -5.85
C SER A 153 1.67 24.99 -4.75
N HIS A 154 0.83 24.13 -4.18
CA HIS A 154 1.25 23.14 -3.20
C HIS A 154 2.25 22.15 -3.80
N LEU A 155 1.94 21.56 -4.95
CA LEU A 155 2.86 20.61 -5.60
C LEU A 155 4.21 21.23 -5.96
N ALA A 156 4.22 22.51 -6.36
CA ALA A 156 5.46 23.21 -6.65
C ALA A 156 6.36 23.41 -5.41
N GLN A 157 5.78 23.38 -4.21
CA GLN A 157 6.50 23.49 -2.94
C GLN A 157 6.95 22.12 -2.41
N ILE A 158 6.28 21.04 -2.79
CA ILE A 158 6.64 19.68 -2.35
C ILE A 158 7.99 19.29 -2.94
N ARG A 159 8.95 18.98 -2.06
CA ARG A 159 10.30 18.56 -2.44
C ARG A 159 10.42 17.03 -2.43
N VAL A 160 10.71 16.46 -3.59
CA VAL A 160 11.02 15.02 -3.72
C VAL A 160 12.51 14.81 -3.44
N VAL A 161 12.82 13.90 -2.53
CA VAL A 161 14.18 13.63 -2.06
C VAL A 161 14.53 12.14 -2.18
N GLY A 162 15.79 11.86 -2.52
CA GLY A 162 16.38 10.54 -2.34
C GLY A 162 16.98 10.45 -0.93
N TYR A 163 16.71 9.36 -0.23
CA TYR A 163 17.20 9.15 1.13
C TYR A 163 17.54 7.68 1.38
N SER A 164 18.34 7.45 2.41
CA SER A 164 18.59 6.12 2.96
C SER A 164 18.16 6.11 4.42
N TYR A 165 17.44 5.07 4.83
CA TYR A 165 17.15 4.90 6.26
C TYR A 165 18.46 4.80 7.06
N LYS A 166 18.44 5.19 8.33
CA LYS A 166 19.63 5.01 9.18
C LYS A 166 19.88 3.51 9.43
N PRO A 167 21.14 3.05 9.57
CA PRO A 167 21.44 1.62 9.74
C PRO A 167 20.68 0.99 10.92
N GLU A 168 20.60 1.70 12.04
CA GLU A 168 19.89 1.26 13.24
C GLU A 168 18.39 1.03 13.02
N ILE A 169 17.77 1.83 12.16
CA ILE A 169 16.35 1.69 11.79
C ILE A 169 16.17 0.55 10.78
N ALA A 170 17.07 0.44 9.81
CA ALA A 170 17.04 -0.62 8.81
C ALA A 170 17.10 -2.01 9.45
N VAL A 171 17.99 -2.21 10.43
CA VAL A 171 18.09 -3.46 11.20
C VAL A 171 16.80 -3.73 11.98
N LYS A 172 16.24 -2.73 12.67
CA LYS A 172 15.00 -2.87 13.44
C LYS A 172 13.82 -3.29 12.55
N TRP A 173 13.77 -2.80 11.31
CA TRP A 173 12.69 -3.10 10.37
C TRP A 173 12.98 -4.27 9.43
N GLY A 174 14.14 -4.93 9.57
CA GLY A 174 14.53 -6.05 8.73
C GLY A 174 14.76 -5.69 7.26
N LEU A 175 15.12 -4.43 6.97
CA LEU A 175 15.38 -3.96 5.61
C LEU A 175 16.76 -4.40 5.12
N SER A 176 16.83 -4.87 3.88
CA SER A 176 18.10 -5.08 3.17
C SER A 176 18.75 -3.74 2.79
N GLU A 177 20.05 -3.74 2.50
CA GLU A 177 20.77 -2.54 2.03
C GLU A 177 20.19 -1.97 0.72
N GLU A 178 19.62 -2.82 -0.14
CA GLU A 178 18.92 -2.39 -1.36
C GLU A 178 17.62 -1.66 -1.03
N ASN A 179 16.80 -2.23 -0.12
CA ASN A 179 15.49 -1.68 0.26
C ASN A 179 15.59 -0.45 1.19
N ARG A 180 16.80 -0.16 1.66
CA ARG A 180 17.14 0.97 2.52
C ARG A 180 17.16 2.30 1.77
N HIS A 181 17.50 2.27 0.49
CA HIS A 181 17.57 3.45 -0.39
C HIS A 181 16.22 3.68 -1.05
N ARG A 182 15.62 4.86 -0.84
CA ARG A 182 14.28 5.18 -1.35
C ARG A 182 14.20 6.62 -1.85
N VAL A 183 13.16 6.88 -2.63
CA VAL A 183 12.76 8.22 -3.05
C VAL A 183 11.40 8.51 -2.46
N GLY A 184 11.21 9.72 -1.93
CA GLY A 184 9.95 10.12 -1.33
C GLY A 184 9.99 11.58 -0.87
N VAL A 185 9.25 11.87 0.20
CA VAL A 185 9.10 13.20 0.77
C VAL A 185 9.43 13.19 2.26
N ILE A 186 9.72 14.36 2.82
CA ILE A 186 9.94 14.54 4.25
C ILE A 186 8.61 14.93 4.90
N ALA A 187 8.15 14.14 5.88
CA ALA A 187 6.84 14.32 6.50
C ALA A 187 6.68 15.69 7.18
N GLN A 188 7.72 16.23 7.79
CA GLN A 188 7.71 17.55 8.44
C GLN A 188 7.52 18.68 7.42
N GLU A 189 8.23 18.63 6.30
CA GLU A 189 8.08 19.61 5.20
C GLU A 189 6.70 19.47 4.55
N LEU A 190 6.21 18.24 4.38
CA LEU A 190 4.89 18.00 3.81
C LEU A 190 3.79 18.53 4.72
N ALA A 191 3.92 18.42 6.05
CA ALA A 191 2.91 18.90 6.99
C ALA A 191 2.69 20.42 6.92
N GLU A 192 3.70 21.20 6.52
CA GLU A 192 3.57 22.64 6.31
C GLU A 192 2.74 22.99 5.06
N ILE A 193 2.69 22.08 4.08
CA ILE A 193 2.01 22.28 2.78
C ILE A 193 0.64 21.59 2.75
N LEU A 194 0.61 20.30 3.12
CA LEU A 194 -0.55 19.40 3.16
C LEU A 194 -0.63 18.74 4.54
N PRO A 195 -1.13 19.44 5.57
CA PRO A 195 -1.18 18.91 6.94
C PRO A 195 -2.06 17.67 7.07
N ASP A 196 -3.09 17.54 6.24
CA ASP A 196 -4.00 16.40 6.21
C ASP A 196 -3.38 15.14 5.57
N ALA A 197 -2.25 15.28 4.87
CA ALA A 197 -1.50 14.15 4.32
C ALA A 197 -0.54 13.51 5.34
N VAL A 198 -0.41 14.06 6.55
CA VAL A 198 0.57 13.62 7.55
C VAL A 198 -0.13 13.23 8.84
N THR A 199 0.20 12.05 9.36
CA THR A 199 -0.32 11.55 10.65
C THR A 199 0.82 11.20 11.59
N ASP A 200 0.60 11.29 12.89
CA ASP A 200 1.57 10.89 13.92
C ASP A 200 1.18 9.52 14.49
N ASN A 201 2.11 8.56 14.46
CA ASN A 201 1.90 7.23 15.00
C ASN A 201 2.48 7.05 16.42
N GLY A 202 2.99 8.12 17.02
CA GLY A 202 3.62 8.16 18.34
C GLY A 202 5.14 8.03 18.31
N ASP A 203 5.71 7.34 17.32
CA ASP A 203 7.16 7.26 17.14
C ASP A 203 7.66 8.18 16.02
N PHE A 204 6.92 8.22 14.92
CA PHE A 204 7.30 8.86 13.67
C PHE A 204 6.08 9.45 12.98
N LEU A 205 6.29 10.54 12.25
CA LEU A 205 5.31 11.04 11.29
C LEU A 205 5.22 10.11 10.09
N GLN A 206 4.00 9.83 9.66
CA GLN A 206 3.64 9.00 8.53
C GLN A 206 2.97 9.85 7.45
N VAL A 207 3.18 9.44 6.19
CA VAL A 207 2.63 10.13 5.03
C VAL A 207 1.55 9.26 4.39
N ASP A 208 0.39 9.85 4.09
CA ASP A 208 -0.62 9.24 3.22
C ASP A 208 -0.31 9.58 1.75
N ASP A 209 0.36 8.65 1.08
CA ASP A 209 0.70 8.76 -0.35
C ASP A 209 -0.55 8.95 -1.22
N SER A 210 -1.72 8.46 -0.79
CA SER A 210 -2.98 8.62 -1.51
C SER A 210 -3.39 10.09 -1.58
N ARG A 211 -3.16 10.85 -0.50
CA ARG A 211 -3.50 12.28 -0.43
C ARG A 211 -2.63 13.11 -1.38
N ILE A 212 -1.33 12.80 -1.47
CA ILE A 212 -0.40 13.42 -2.42
C ILE A 212 -0.80 13.10 -3.85
N PHE A 213 -1.19 11.84 -4.12
CA PHE A 213 -1.68 11.44 -5.43
C PHE A 213 -2.92 12.25 -5.85
N TYR A 214 -3.90 12.43 -4.96
CA TYR A 214 -5.09 13.23 -5.29
C TYR A 214 -4.79 14.73 -5.42
N GLU A 215 -3.79 15.27 -4.71
CA GLU A 215 -3.30 16.63 -4.96
C GLU A 215 -2.72 16.76 -6.39
N THR A 216 -2.02 15.72 -6.85
CA THR A 216 -1.49 15.63 -8.22
C THR A 216 -2.61 15.63 -9.26
N VAL A 217 -3.70 14.90 -9.01
CA VAL A 217 -4.89 14.90 -9.86
C VAL A 217 -5.57 16.28 -9.88
N ALA A 218 -5.69 16.93 -8.72
CA ALA A 218 -6.26 18.28 -8.63
C ALA A 218 -5.42 19.30 -9.41
N ALA A 219 -4.10 19.28 -9.27
CA ALA A 219 -3.22 20.18 -10.00
C ALA A 219 -3.21 19.91 -11.51
N ALA A 220 -3.27 18.64 -11.93
CA ALA A 220 -3.38 18.29 -13.35
C ALA A 220 -4.69 18.84 -13.96
N THR A 221 -5.79 18.76 -13.20
CA THR A 221 -7.08 19.32 -13.60
C THR A 221 -7.01 20.85 -13.74
N GLU A 222 -6.35 21.51 -12.80
CA GLU A 222 -6.13 22.96 -12.85
C GLU A 222 -5.22 23.38 -14.02
N LEU A 223 -4.16 22.61 -14.28
CA LEU A 223 -3.28 22.83 -15.43
C LEU A 223 -4.05 22.74 -16.75
N CYS A 224 -4.90 21.72 -16.92
CA CYS A 224 -5.77 21.59 -18.08
C CYS A 224 -6.69 22.81 -18.23
N ARG A 225 -7.28 23.28 -17.12
CA ARG A 225 -8.15 24.48 -17.11
C ARG A 225 -7.40 25.75 -17.52
N LEU A 226 -6.18 25.96 -17.00
CA LEU A 226 -5.34 27.10 -17.33
C LEU A 226 -4.88 27.06 -18.79
N THR A 227 -4.53 25.88 -19.29
CA THR A 227 -4.09 25.66 -20.68
C THR A 227 -5.22 26.01 -21.66
N GLY A 228 -6.44 25.54 -21.41
CA GLY A 228 -7.59 25.89 -22.26
C GLY A 228 -7.91 27.39 -22.26
N ASN A 229 -7.71 28.08 -21.12
CA ASN A 229 -7.86 29.54 -21.07
C ASN A 229 -6.80 30.26 -21.92
N LEU A 230 -5.55 29.81 -21.86
CA LEU A 230 -4.47 30.35 -22.68
C LEU A 230 -4.74 30.12 -24.17
N GLU A 231 -5.21 28.94 -24.56
CA GLU A 231 -5.60 28.65 -25.96
C GLU A 231 -6.67 29.61 -26.47
N HIS A 232 -7.73 29.85 -25.68
CA HIS A 232 -8.78 30.81 -26.04
C HIS A 232 -8.25 32.24 -26.16
N LYS A 233 -7.33 32.65 -25.27
CA LYS A 233 -6.67 33.97 -25.37
C LYS A 233 -5.80 34.08 -26.62
N ILE A 234 -5.07 33.02 -26.98
CA ILE A 234 -4.26 32.97 -28.21
C ILE A 234 -5.17 33.12 -29.42
N GLU A 235 -6.28 32.38 -29.50
CA GLU A 235 -7.23 32.48 -30.62
C GLU A 235 -7.83 33.90 -30.73
N ALA A 236 -8.14 34.54 -29.60
CA ALA A 236 -8.65 35.91 -29.58
C ALA A 236 -7.60 36.93 -30.08
N VAL A 237 -6.34 36.78 -29.66
CA VAL A 237 -5.21 37.61 -30.10
C VAL A 237 -4.95 37.40 -31.60
N GLU A 238 -4.98 36.17 -32.10
CA GLU A 238 -4.83 35.86 -33.52
C GLU A 238 -5.96 36.48 -34.36
N LYS A 239 -7.22 36.40 -33.89
CA LYS A 239 -8.35 37.06 -34.55
C LYS A 239 -8.19 38.58 -34.60
N LEU A 240 -7.71 39.20 -33.52
CA LEU A 240 -7.47 40.64 -33.49
C LEU A 240 -6.33 41.02 -34.44
N SER A 241 -5.21 40.30 -34.40
CA SER A 241 -4.08 40.47 -35.32
C SER A 241 -4.53 40.34 -36.79
N HIS A 242 -5.34 39.33 -37.11
CA HIS A 242 -5.87 39.14 -38.46
C HIS A 242 -6.81 40.28 -38.91
N LYS A 243 -7.64 40.80 -38.00
CA LYS A 243 -8.47 41.98 -38.27
C LYS A 243 -7.62 43.24 -38.51
N LEU A 244 -6.59 43.46 -37.68
CA LEU A 244 -5.66 44.59 -37.84
C LEU A 244 -4.89 44.48 -39.17
N ALA A 245 -4.37 43.31 -39.52
CA ALA A 245 -3.69 43.08 -40.80
C ALA A 245 -4.61 43.36 -42.00
N LYS A 246 -5.90 42.99 -41.93
CA LYS A 246 -6.90 43.33 -42.95
C LYS A 246 -7.15 44.85 -43.04
N LEU A 247 -7.24 45.54 -41.90
CA LEU A 247 -7.39 46.99 -41.87
C LEU A 247 -6.16 47.73 -42.42
N HIS A 248 -4.95 47.29 -42.07
CA HIS A 248 -3.71 47.84 -42.64
C HIS A 248 -3.65 47.66 -44.17
N ARG A 249 -4.07 46.49 -44.69
CA ARG A 249 -4.16 46.28 -46.14
C ARG A 249 -5.19 47.21 -46.80
N ARG A 250 -6.35 47.44 -46.17
CA ARG A 250 -7.36 48.39 -46.68
C ARG A 250 -6.84 49.82 -46.68
N LYS A 251 -6.27 50.28 -45.55
CA LYS A 251 -5.70 51.62 -45.43
C LYS A 251 -4.58 51.88 -46.46
N ASN A 252 -3.69 50.92 -46.70
CA ASN A 252 -2.67 51.05 -47.75
C ASN A 252 -3.26 51.08 -49.17
N LYS A 253 -4.37 50.35 -49.41
CA LYS A 253 -5.07 50.39 -50.69
C LYS A 253 -5.76 51.73 -50.91
N ASP A 254 -6.37 52.30 -49.87
CA ASP A 254 -7.05 53.60 -49.93
C ASP A 254 -6.05 54.76 -50.09
N ILE A 255 -4.88 54.70 -49.46
CA ILE A 255 -3.78 55.67 -49.68
C ILE A 255 -3.18 55.53 -51.09
N GLY A 256 -3.00 54.31 -51.58
CA GLY A 256 -2.54 54.06 -52.96
C GLY A 256 -3.54 54.52 -54.02
N SER A 257 -4.84 54.39 -53.76
CA SER A 257 -5.91 54.84 -54.67
C SER A 257 -6.09 56.36 -54.68
N LEU A 258 -5.81 57.07 -53.59
CA LEU A 258 -5.75 58.55 -53.60
C LEU A 258 -4.50 59.08 -54.33
N ALA A 259 -3.39 58.33 -54.34
CA ALA A 259 -2.19 58.70 -55.10
C ALA A 259 -2.31 58.47 -56.62
N SER A 260 -3.33 57.72 -57.07
CA SER A 260 -3.51 57.35 -58.48
C SER A 260 -4.43 58.30 -59.28
N GLY A 261 -5.03 59.31 -58.61
CA GLY A 261 -6.00 60.22 -59.21
C GLY A 261 -5.52 61.66 -59.46
N LEU A 262 -4.24 61.96 -59.24
CA LEU A 262 -3.70 63.34 -59.35
C LEU A 262 -2.57 63.50 -60.38
N SER A 263 -2.34 62.50 -61.24
CA SER A 263 -1.28 62.57 -62.27
C SER A 263 -1.67 63.32 -63.55
N ASP A 264 -2.77 64.10 -63.56
CA ASP A 264 -3.19 64.86 -64.74
C ASP A 264 -3.52 66.32 -64.42
N LEU A 265 -2.58 67.05 -63.81
CA LEU A 265 -2.46 68.50 -63.95
C LEU A 265 -0.99 68.89 -63.76
N GLY A 266 -0.31 69.19 -64.86
CA GLY A 266 1.01 69.80 -64.81
C GLY A 266 0.92 71.22 -64.27
N PHE A 267 1.61 71.51 -63.16
CA PHE A 267 2.09 72.86 -62.89
C PHE A 267 3.38 72.81 -62.05
N SER A 268 4.30 73.66 -62.47
CA SER A 268 5.62 73.89 -61.86
C SER A 268 5.50 74.56 -60.49
N ASP A 269 6.59 74.41 -59.72
CA ASP A 269 7.06 75.28 -58.64
C ASP A 269 6.59 75.05 -57.19
N LYS A 270 7.62 74.71 -56.39
CA LYS A 270 7.99 75.24 -55.06
C LYS A 270 7.13 74.92 -53.83
N ALA A 271 7.80 74.17 -52.94
CA ALA A 271 7.97 74.40 -51.51
C ALA A 271 6.88 74.00 -50.50
N SER A 272 7.32 73.09 -49.60
CA SER A 272 7.10 73.06 -48.13
C SER A 272 5.70 72.79 -47.55
N PHE A 273 5.71 72.21 -46.32
CA PHE A 273 4.59 71.94 -45.39
C PHE A 273 3.82 70.61 -45.63
N MET A 274 3.68 69.65 -44.72
CA MET A 274 4.08 69.43 -43.32
C MET A 274 4.23 67.91 -43.11
N SER A 275 5.39 67.48 -42.59
CA SER A 275 5.55 66.13 -42.05
C SER A 275 5.23 66.20 -40.56
N SER A 276 4.08 65.68 -40.14
CA SER A 276 3.77 65.50 -38.73
C SER A 276 4.08 64.06 -38.35
N HIS A 277 5.13 63.90 -37.58
CA HIS A 277 5.49 62.68 -36.88
C HIS A 277 4.36 62.27 -35.92
N THR A 278 3.88 61.03 -36.03
CA THR A 278 3.42 60.29 -34.85
C THR A 278 4.10 58.94 -34.85
N SER A 279 5.19 58.88 -34.10
CA SER A 279 5.91 57.68 -33.71
C SER A 279 5.02 56.81 -32.81
N LEU A 280 4.82 55.56 -33.21
CA LEU A 280 4.57 54.47 -32.27
C LEU A 280 5.56 53.35 -32.61
N ALA A 281 6.61 53.28 -31.80
CA ALA A 281 7.53 52.16 -31.79
C ALA A 281 6.78 50.93 -31.25
N SER A 282 6.89 49.81 -31.96
CA SER A 282 6.64 48.48 -31.40
C SER A 282 7.59 47.52 -32.09
N ILE A 283 8.62 47.13 -31.36
CA ILE A 283 9.63 46.16 -31.78
C ILE A 283 8.92 44.81 -31.95
N ALA A 284 8.88 44.30 -33.19
CA ALA A 284 8.59 42.91 -33.50
C ALA A 284 9.76 42.35 -34.34
N PRO A 285 10.33 41.18 -34.01
CA PRO A 285 11.49 40.66 -34.71
C PRO A 285 11.10 40.11 -36.09
N SER A 286 11.88 40.47 -37.11
CA SER A 286 11.77 39.94 -38.47
C SER A 286 12.31 38.51 -38.54
N CYS A 287 11.45 37.54 -38.82
CA CYS A 287 11.87 36.23 -39.32
C CYS A 287 12.19 36.33 -40.81
N VAL A 288 13.41 35.95 -41.16
CA VAL A 288 13.98 35.92 -42.52
C VAL A 288 13.33 34.80 -43.31
N SER A 289 12.70 35.13 -44.45
CA SER A 289 12.30 34.13 -45.46
C SER A 289 13.11 34.36 -46.73
N ARG A 290 13.87 33.33 -47.12
CA ARG A 290 14.78 33.32 -48.26
C ARG A 290 14.22 32.34 -49.29
N ASP A 291 13.63 32.87 -50.34
CA ASP A 291 13.20 32.10 -51.51
C ASP A 291 14.41 31.60 -52.31
N LYS A 292 14.41 30.31 -52.67
CA LYS A 292 14.89 29.84 -53.98
C LYS A 292 14.05 28.65 -54.45
N CYS A 293 13.43 28.85 -55.60
CA CYS A 293 12.69 27.88 -56.39
C CYS A 293 13.64 27.01 -57.24
N LEU A 294 13.42 25.69 -57.25
CA LEU A 294 13.85 24.79 -58.33
C LEU A 294 12.77 23.72 -58.63
N ARG A 295 12.08 23.92 -59.77
CA ARG A 295 11.71 22.95 -60.81
C ARG A 295 11.73 21.44 -60.47
N ARG A 296 10.59 20.75 -60.67
CA ARG A 296 10.19 20.00 -61.92
C ARG A 296 9.42 18.69 -61.62
N GLN A 297 8.30 18.54 -62.34
CA GLN A 297 7.64 17.31 -62.85
C GLN A 297 7.02 16.25 -61.93
N GLU A 298 5.69 16.18 -62.06
CA GLU A 298 4.92 15.06 -62.65
C GLU A 298 3.92 14.26 -61.78
N ARG A 299 2.73 14.17 -62.39
CA ARG A 299 1.74 13.07 -62.41
C ARG A 299 0.70 12.96 -61.30
N SER A 300 -0.53 13.07 -61.80
CA SER A 300 -1.81 12.79 -61.19
C SER A 300 -2.08 11.29 -61.04
N ARG A 301 -2.73 10.89 -59.95
CA ARG A 301 -4.05 10.19 -59.96
C ARG A 301 -4.49 9.72 -58.55
N SER A 302 -5.74 10.09 -58.24
CA SER A 302 -6.83 9.28 -57.68
C SER A 302 -6.75 8.71 -56.24
N ARG A 303 -7.73 9.18 -55.44
CA ARG A 303 -8.57 8.48 -54.44
C ARG A 303 -7.88 7.52 -53.45
N GLU A 304 -8.01 7.83 -52.16
CA GLU A 304 -8.92 7.13 -51.23
C GLU A 304 -9.04 7.88 -49.90
N LYS A 305 -10.28 8.06 -49.42
CA LYS A 305 -10.58 8.62 -48.10
C LYS A 305 -10.73 7.44 -47.13
N HIS A 306 -9.85 7.32 -46.15
CA HIS A 306 -10.02 6.38 -45.03
C HIS A 306 -10.38 7.17 -43.76
N TRP A 307 -11.58 6.91 -43.25
CA TRP A 307 -12.01 7.34 -41.92
C TRP A 307 -11.39 6.39 -40.89
N HIS A 308 -10.62 6.92 -39.94
CA HIS A 308 -10.18 6.16 -38.79
C HIS A 308 -11.17 6.32 -37.63
N CYS A 309 -11.85 5.22 -37.27
CA CYS A 309 -12.57 5.06 -36.02
C CYS A 309 -11.60 5.10 -34.83
N ARG A 310 -11.89 5.92 -33.82
CA ARG A 310 -11.27 5.84 -32.48
C ARG A 310 -12.24 5.13 -31.54
N ASN A 311 -12.13 3.80 -31.43
CA ASN A 311 -12.65 3.05 -30.29
C ASN A 311 -11.81 1.77 -30.08
N PRO A 312 -11.46 1.35 -28.84
CA PRO A 312 -10.39 0.38 -28.58
C PRO A 312 -10.77 -1.09 -28.69
N SER A 313 -11.92 -1.45 -29.27
CA SER A 313 -12.46 -2.82 -29.24
C SER A 313 -12.25 -3.63 -30.54
N CYS A 314 -11.44 -3.15 -31.48
CA CYS A 314 -11.17 -3.84 -32.74
C CYS A 314 -9.67 -4.12 -32.94
N HIS A 315 -9.11 -5.10 -32.23
CA HIS A 315 -7.94 -5.87 -32.69
C HIS A 315 -7.92 -7.26 -32.03
N ARG A 316 -8.38 -8.27 -32.77
CA ARG A 316 -7.88 -9.65 -32.66
C ARG A 316 -7.18 -9.96 -33.97
N ALA A 317 -5.86 -9.94 -33.95
CA ALA A 317 -5.02 -10.50 -35.01
C ALA A 317 -3.95 -11.34 -34.32
N GLU A 318 -3.93 -12.63 -34.63
CA GLU A 318 -2.94 -13.56 -34.10
C GLU A 318 -1.52 -13.23 -34.58
N PRO A 319 -0.47 -13.52 -33.79
CA PRO A 319 0.91 -13.29 -34.22
C PRO A 319 1.38 -14.37 -35.21
N PRO A 320 2.22 -14.02 -36.20
CA PRO A 320 2.75 -15.02 -37.13
C PRO A 320 3.81 -15.89 -36.45
N LEU A 321 3.63 -17.20 -36.58
CA LEU A 321 4.55 -18.24 -36.11
C LEU A 321 5.92 -18.11 -36.78
N CYS A 322 6.98 -18.13 -35.96
CA CYS A 322 8.37 -18.19 -36.38
C CYS A 322 8.67 -19.48 -37.18
N SER A 323 9.55 -19.38 -38.17
CA SER A 323 9.85 -20.45 -39.12
C SER A 323 10.47 -21.70 -38.45
N SER A 324 9.94 -22.88 -38.80
CA SER A 324 10.26 -24.17 -38.16
C SER A 324 11.68 -24.68 -38.37
N LYS A 325 12.50 -24.02 -39.20
CA LYS A 325 13.86 -24.46 -39.51
C LYS A 325 14.91 -23.98 -38.51
N VAL A 326 14.66 -22.86 -37.83
CA VAL A 326 15.59 -22.32 -36.82
C VAL A 326 15.44 -23.07 -35.49
N THR A 327 14.21 -23.43 -35.11
CA THR A 327 13.93 -24.17 -33.87
C THR A 327 14.41 -25.62 -33.91
N GLN A 328 14.35 -26.29 -35.07
CA GLN A 328 14.92 -27.63 -35.23
C GLN A 328 16.46 -27.64 -35.08
N GLY A 329 17.16 -26.62 -35.58
CA GLY A 329 18.62 -26.53 -35.48
C GLY A 329 19.10 -26.41 -34.03
N THR A 330 18.43 -25.58 -33.22
CA THR A 330 18.78 -25.40 -31.80
C THR A 330 18.52 -26.63 -30.94
N ILE A 331 17.51 -27.43 -31.26
CA ILE A 331 17.19 -28.65 -30.50
C ILE A 331 18.20 -29.76 -30.78
N VAL A 332 18.63 -29.94 -32.03
CA VAL A 332 19.65 -30.95 -32.38
C VAL A 332 21.00 -30.63 -31.76
N VAL A 333 21.37 -29.36 -31.68
CA VAL A 333 22.62 -28.92 -31.02
C VAL A 333 22.56 -29.14 -29.51
N LEU A 334 21.44 -28.84 -28.85
CA LEU A 334 21.27 -29.08 -27.42
C LEU A 334 21.30 -30.57 -27.06
N VAL A 335 20.68 -31.43 -27.88
CA VAL A 335 20.73 -32.89 -27.69
C VAL A 335 22.14 -33.44 -27.93
N GLY A 336 22.88 -32.90 -28.89
CA GLY A 336 24.29 -33.27 -29.13
C GLY A 336 25.21 -32.88 -27.98
N VAL A 337 25.01 -31.70 -27.38
CA VAL A 337 25.82 -31.22 -26.24
C VAL A 337 25.51 -32.01 -24.97
N MET A 338 24.26 -32.45 -24.76
CA MET A 338 23.89 -33.28 -23.61
C MET A 338 24.27 -34.76 -23.76
N ALA A 339 24.63 -35.23 -24.95
CA ALA A 339 25.07 -36.61 -25.18
C ALA A 339 26.60 -36.82 -25.04
N ILE A 340 27.37 -35.74 -24.87
CA ILE A 340 28.85 -35.76 -24.80
C ILE A 340 29.37 -35.38 -23.40
N TRP A 341 28.49 -35.27 -22.39
CA TRP A 341 28.86 -35.10 -20.98
C TRP A 341 28.25 -36.17 -20.10
#